data_AF-A0A1G9R1K8-F1
#
_entry.id   AF-A0A1G9R1K8-F1
#
_cell.length_a   1.000
_cell.length_b   1.000
_cell.length_c   1.000
_cell.angle_alpha   90.00
_cell.angle_beta   90.00
_cell.angle_gamma   90.00
#
_symmetry.space_group_name_H-M   'P 1'
#
loop_
_entity.id
_entity.type
_entity.pdbx_description
1 polymer ?
#
loop_
_entity_poly.entity_id
_entity_poly.type
_entity_poly.pdbx_seq_one_letter_code
_entity_poly.pdbx_strand_id
1 'polypeptide(L)'
;MAALSTAPVAALTTTGGFGAPATFARTAVTTATTAPSPALLVPLGTLVLPLVLAWTVSSFGRGSAWLYVLAALGPLAGLGLGLAVPTVPTAAYLVTFVVLPVGAVLVFLGDVGRYLFATR
;
A
#
# COMPACT_ATOMS: atom_id res chain seq x y z
N MET A 1 -1.37 -18.60 10.58
CA MET A 1 -2.28 -18.93 9.46
C MET A 1 -3.61 -19.52 9.91
N ALA A 2 -3.65 -20.49 10.83
CA ALA A 2 -4.91 -21.12 11.29
C ALA A 2 -5.96 -20.14 11.85
N ALA A 3 -5.55 -19.04 12.51
CA ALA A 3 -6.47 -18.03 13.03
C ALA A 3 -7.13 -17.15 11.95
N LEU A 4 -6.46 -16.90 10.82
CA LEU A 4 -7.05 -16.15 9.70
C LEU A 4 -8.18 -16.95 9.03
N SER A 5 -8.06 -18.28 8.99
CA SER A 5 -9.05 -19.15 8.36
C SER A 5 -10.29 -19.40 9.23
N THR A 6 -10.18 -19.31 10.56
CA THR A 6 -11.29 -19.63 11.48
C THR A 6 -11.98 -18.38 12.06
N ALA A 7 -11.25 -17.29 12.24
CA ALA A 7 -11.78 -16.04 12.78
C ALA A 7 -11.05 -14.82 12.18
N PRO A 8 -11.24 -14.54 10.88
CA PRO A 8 -10.46 -13.54 10.14
C PRO A 8 -10.56 -12.14 10.75
N VAL A 9 -11.76 -11.70 11.15
CA VAL A 9 -11.96 -10.38 11.76
C VAL A 9 -11.19 -10.27 13.07
N ALA A 10 -11.33 -11.24 13.97
CA ALA A 10 -10.61 -11.24 15.25
C ALA A 10 -9.09 -11.34 15.06
N ALA A 11 -8.62 -12.15 14.10
CA ALA A 11 -7.21 -12.24 13.76
C ALA A 11 -6.65 -10.92 13.19
N LEU A 12 -7.47 -10.15 12.48
CA LEU A 12 -7.12 -8.83 11.94
C LEU A 12 -7.18 -7.71 13.00
N THR A 13 -7.98 -7.87 14.06
CA THR A 13 -8.22 -6.82 15.06
C THR A 13 -7.54 -7.06 16.40
N THR A 14 -6.98 -8.25 16.66
CA THR A 14 -6.25 -8.55 17.88
C THR A 14 -4.78 -8.14 17.79
N THR A 15 -4.23 -7.70 18.92
CA THR A 15 -2.87 -7.15 19.10
C THR A 15 -1.72 -8.12 18.77
N GLY A 16 -2.01 -9.40 18.50
CA GLY A 16 -1.00 -10.44 18.19
C GLY A 16 -0.97 -10.91 16.72
N GLY A 17 -1.82 -10.37 15.84
CA GLY A 17 -2.02 -10.94 14.49
C GLY A 17 -1.38 -10.18 13.32
N PHE A 18 -1.11 -8.88 13.47
CA PHE A 18 -0.48 -8.05 12.43
C PHE A 18 0.73 -7.32 13.03
N GLY A 19 1.94 -7.72 12.62
CA GLY A 19 3.13 -6.90 12.89
C GLY A 19 2.97 -5.56 12.19
N ALA A 20 3.27 -4.45 12.89
CA ALA A 20 3.15 -3.12 12.31
C ALA A 20 4.05 -3.01 11.05
N PRO A 21 3.51 -2.59 9.89
CA PRO A 21 4.29 -2.45 8.65
C PRO A 21 5.55 -1.58 8.81
N ALA A 22 5.49 -0.54 9.65
CA ALA A 22 6.65 0.29 9.97
C ALA A 22 7.75 -0.47 10.73
N THR A 23 7.38 -1.39 11.62
CA THR A 23 8.35 -2.29 12.29
C THR A 23 9.00 -3.22 11.27
N PHE A 24 8.21 -3.82 10.38
CA PHE A 24 8.75 -4.64 9.29
C PHE A 24 9.74 -3.87 8.42
N ALA A 25 9.35 -2.66 7.96
CA ALA A 25 10.20 -1.81 7.13
C ALA A 25 11.49 -1.41 7.85
N ARG A 26 11.41 -1.06 9.14
CA ARG A 26 12.59 -0.73 9.97
C ARG A 26 13.53 -1.94 10.07
N THR A 27 12.99 -3.12 10.41
CA THR A 27 13.77 -4.35 10.49
C THR A 27 14.46 -4.66 9.15
N ALA A 28 13.71 -4.57 8.05
CA ALA A 28 14.24 -4.81 6.70
C ALA A 28 15.41 -3.87 6.37
N VAL A 29 15.27 -2.56 6.66
CA VAL A 29 16.34 -1.57 6.43
C VAL A 29 17.54 -1.83 7.35
N THR A 30 17.32 -2.11 8.64
CA THR A 30 18.42 -2.35 9.58
C THR A 30 19.21 -3.61 9.22
N THR A 31 18.54 -4.70 8.87
CA THR A 31 19.20 -5.95 8.46
C THR A 31 19.98 -5.75 7.17
N ALA A 32 19.44 -4.97 6.23
CA ALA A 32 20.07 -4.70 4.96
C ALA A 32 21.44 -3.99 5.06
N THR A 33 21.73 -3.32 6.18
CA THR A 33 23.05 -2.70 6.42
C THR A 33 24.18 -3.72 6.56
N THR A 34 23.85 -4.97 6.88
CA THR A 34 24.81 -6.07 7.08
C THR A 34 24.80 -7.10 5.94
N ALA A 35 23.67 -7.29 5.26
CA ALA A 35 23.56 -8.19 4.11
C ALA A 35 22.37 -7.79 3.21
N PRO A 36 22.48 -7.86 1.88
CA PRO A 36 21.36 -7.61 0.98
C PRO A 36 20.14 -8.46 1.33
N SER A 37 18.96 -7.85 1.41
CA SER A 37 17.72 -8.54 1.79
C SER A 37 16.57 -8.21 0.83
N PRO A 38 15.84 -9.23 0.33
CA PRO A 38 14.64 -9.00 -0.48
C PRO A 38 13.52 -8.32 0.33
N ALA A 39 13.60 -8.29 1.67
CA ALA A 39 12.66 -7.57 2.51
C ALA A 39 12.64 -6.05 2.21
N LEU A 40 13.71 -5.50 1.63
CA LEU A 40 13.77 -4.11 1.17
C LEU A 40 12.79 -3.78 0.03
N LEU A 41 12.31 -4.78 -0.72
CA LEU A 41 11.39 -4.55 -1.83
C LEU A 41 10.09 -3.88 -1.37
N VAL A 42 9.64 -4.12 -0.14
CA VAL A 42 8.45 -3.49 0.42
C VAL A 42 8.66 -1.99 0.65
N PRO A 43 9.63 -1.53 1.48
CA PRO A 43 9.85 -0.09 1.68
C PRO A 43 10.27 0.63 0.39
N LEU A 44 11.09 0.00 -0.46
CA LEU A 44 11.45 0.58 -1.76
C LEU A 44 10.24 0.68 -2.69
N GLY A 45 9.42 -0.37 -2.77
CA GLY A 45 8.20 -0.38 -3.56
C GLY A 45 7.22 0.71 -3.11
N THR A 46 7.06 0.94 -1.80
CA THR A 46 6.20 2.03 -1.29
C THR A 46 6.72 3.43 -1.64
N LEU A 47 8.02 3.61 -1.83
CA LEU A 47 8.61 4.88 -2.27
C LEU A 47 8.51 5.05 -3.79
N VAL A 48 8.80 4.00 -4.55
CA VAL A 48 8.90 4.04 -6.02
C VAL A 48 7.51 4.06 -6.67
N LEU A 49 6.54 3.32 -6.13
CA LEU A 49 5.20 3.21 -6.72
C LEU A 49 4.51 4.56 -6.99
N PRO A 50 4.41 5.50 -6.04
CA PRO A 50 3.79 6.79 -6.32
C PRO A 50 4.56 7.61 -7.36
N LEU A 51 5.89 7.49 -7.43
CA LEU A 51 6.71 8.18 -8.44
C LEU A 51 6.44 7.64 -9.85
N VAL A 52 6.40 6.31 -9.99
CA VAL A 52 6.11 5.66 -11.27
C VAL A 52 4.70 6.02 -11.74
N LEU A 53 3.70 5.96 -10.85
CA LEU A 53 2.34 6.34 -11.21
C LEU A 53 2.21 7.84 -11.52
N ALA A 54 2.88 8.72 -10.77
CA ALA A 54 2.91 10.14 -11.08
C ALA A 54 3.52 10.40 -12.46
N TRP A 55 4.60 9.71 -12.81
CA TRP A 55 5.22 9.78 -14.14
C TRP A 55 4.30 9.26 -15.25
N THR A 56 3.66 8.10 -15.03
CA THR A 56 2.71 7.54 -15.99
C THR A 56 1.52 8.48 -16.21
N VAL A 57 0.97 9.05 -15.14
CA VAL A 57 -0.18 9.95 -15.20
C VAL A 57 0.19 11.29 -15.80
N SER A 58 1.39 11.84 -15.53
CA SER A 58 1.84 13.08 -16.17
C SER A 58 2.08 12.91 -17.67
N SER A 59 2.53 11.72 -18.09
CA SER A 59 2.83 11.42 -19.49
C SER A 59 1.59 11.04 -20.30
N PHE A 60 0.62 10.34 -19.69
CA PHE A 60 -0.48 9.69 -20.42
C PHE A 60 -1.88 9.94 -19.82
N GLY A 61 -1.95 10.43 -18.58
CA GLY A 61 -3.20 10.56 -17.83
C GLY A 61 -3.89 11.91 -17.98
N ARG A 62 -5.22 11.90 -17.89
CA ARG A 62 -6.07 13.09 -17.72
C ARG A 62 -7.16 12.79 -16.69
N GLY A 63 -7.66 13.82 -16.02
CA GLY A 63 -8.82 13.71 -15.11
C GLY A 63 -8.57 12.79 -13.90
N SER A 64 -9.39 11.75 -13.76
CA SER A 64 -9.41 10.79 -12.65
C SER A 64 -8.11 10.02 -12.43
N ALA A 65 -7.20 10.03 -13.41
CA ALA A 65 -5.91 9.34 -13.34
C ALA A 65 -5.06 9.72 -12.12
N TRP A 66 -5.19 10.95 -11.63
CA TRP A 66 -4.49 11.42 -10.43
C TRP A 66 -4.98 10.76 -9.13
N LEU A 67 -6.21 10.22 -9.12
CA LEU A 67 -6.73 9.48 -7.95
C LEU A 67 -5.93 8.19 -7.68
N TYR A 68 -5.36 7.58 -8.72
CA TYR A 68 -4.47 6.41 -8.59
C TYR A 68 -3.17 6.76 -7.87
N VAL A 69 -2.61 7.92 -8.21
CA VAL A 69 -1.39 8.44 -7.57
C VAL A 69 -1.65 8.72 -6.10
N LEU A 70 -2.79 9.36 -5.78
CA LEU A 70 -3.16 9.65 -4.39
C LEU A 70 -3.34 8.38 -3.55
N ALA A 71 -3.98 7.35 -4.10
CA ALA A 71 -4.12 6.08 -3.41
C ALA A 71 -2.77 5.35 -3.22
N ALA A 72 -1.85 5.50 -4.18
CA ALA A 72 -0.49 4.95 -4.08
C ALA A 72 0.39 5.66 -3.03
N LEU A 73 0.01 6.87 -2.61
CA LEU A 73 0.59 7.52 -1.42
C LEU A 73 0.11 6.88 -0.11
N GLY A 74 -0.95 6.06 -0.13
CA GLY A 74 -1.50 5.39 1.04
C GLY A 74 -0.44 4.61 1.82
N PRO A 75 0.27 3.64 1.21
CA PRO A 75 1.33 2.89 1.90
C PRO A 75 2.47 3.78 2.42
N LEU A 76 2.82 4.83 1.68
CA LEU A 76 3.83 5.80 2.09
C LEU A 76 3.40 6.55 3.36
N ALA A 77 2.14 7.02 3.40
CA ALA A 77 1.54 7.65 4.56
C ALA A 77 1.44 6.66 5.74
N GLY A 78 1.09 5.40 5.47
CA GLY A 78 1.04 4.34 6.47
C GLY A 78 2.41 4.07 7.13
N LEU A 79 3.48 4.03 6.34
CA LEU A 79 4.85 3.96 6.87
C LEU A 79 5.22 5.20 7.68
N GLY A 80 4.95 6.40 7.13
CA GLY A 80 5.26 7.67 7.81
C GLY A 80 4.55 7.80 9.16
N LEU A 81 3.26 7.47 9.21
CA LEU A 81 2.47 7.45 10.45
C LEU A 81 3.03 6.47 11.48
N GLY A 82 3.41 5.25 11.05
CA GLY A 82 4.00 4.25 11.94
C GLY A 82 5.40 4.59 12.45
N LEU A 83 6.11 5.55 11.82
CA LEU A 83 7.36 6.10 12.32
C LEU A 83 7.16 7.25 13.30
N ALA A 84 6.11 8.07 13.08
CA ALA A 84 5.84 9.26 13.87
C ALA A 84 4.99 9.00 15.13
N VAL A 85 4.15 7.94 15.11
CA VAL A 85 3.16 7.67 16.15
C VAL A 85 3.48 6.35 16.86
N PRO A 86 3.61 6.32 18.20
CA PRO A 86 4.00 5.12 18.94
C PRO A 86 3.02 3.96 18.81
N THR A 87 1.73 4.26 18.65
CA THR A 87 0.65 3.29 18.51
C THR A 87 -0.27 3.72 17.38
N VAL A 88 -0.22 2.98 16.28
CA VAL A 88 -1.11 3.17 15.13
C VAL A 88 -2.15 2.04 15.14
N PRO A 89 -3.46 2.34 15.10
CA PRO A 89 -4.49 1.31 15.04
C PRO A 89 -4.31 0.42 13.81
N THR A 90 -4.52 -0.89 13.95
CA THR A 90 -4.42 -1.84 12.81
C THR A 90 -5.32 -1.45 11.64
N ALA A 91 -6.50 -0.89 11.92
CA ALA A 91 -7.40 -0.38 10.90
C ALA A 91 -6.76 0.70 10.00
N ALA A 92 -5.91 1.57 10.55
CA ALA A 92 -5.21 2.59 9.77
C ALA A 92 -4.20 1.95 8.80
N TYR A 93 -3.51 0.89 9.23
CA TYR A 93 -2.64 0.11 8.35
C TYR A 93 -3.44 -0.62 7.26
N LEU A 94 -4.59 -1.21 7.60
CA LEU A 94 -5.45 -1.85 6.59
C LEU A 94 -5.95 -0.85 5.56
N VAL A 95 -6.34 0.36 5.98
CA VAL A 95 -6.77 1.41 5.05
C VAL A 95 -5.63 1.82 4.11
N THR A 96 -4.45 2.09 4.67
CA THR A 96 -3.31 2.63 3.91
C THR A 96 -2.63 1.60 3.00
N PHE A 97 -2.50 0.34 3.44
CA PHE A 97 -1.81 -0.70 2.68
C PHE A 97 -2.72 -1.61 1.86
N VAL A 98 -4.04 -1.62 2.12
CA VAL A 98 -4.97 -2.54 1.45
C VAL A 98 -6.11 -1.78 0.78
N VAL A 99 -6.93 -1.07 1.55
CA VAL A 99 -8.17 -0.46 1.02
C VAL A 99 -7.87 0.58 -0.05
N LEU A 100 -6.95 1.51 0.20
CA LEU A 100 -6.58 2.53 -0.77
C LEU A 100 -5.99 1.93 -2.06
N PRO A 101 -4.95 1.06 -1.99
CA PRO A 101 -4.42 0.41 -3.19
C PRO A 101 -5.46 -0.38 -3.99
N VAL A 102 -6.27 -1.20 -3.32
CA VAL A 102 -7.32 -2.00 -3.99
C VAL A 102 -8.37 -1.08 -4.63
N GLY A 103 -8.82 -0.05 -3.91
CA GLY A 103 -9.76 0.93 -4.43
C GLY A 103 -9.23 1.62 -5.69
N ALA A 104 -7.97 2.04 -5.71
CA ALA A 104 -7.37 2.62 -6.90
C ALA A 104 -7.29 1.66 -8.09
N VAL A 105 -6.93 0.39 -7.85
CA VAL A 105 -6.93 -0.62 -8.92
C VAL A 105 -8.32 -0.80 -9.50
N LEU A 106 -9.36 -0.86 -8.65
CA LEU A 106 -10.75 -1.01 -9.11
C LEU A 106 -11.22 0.19 -9.94
N VAL A 107 -10.92 1.42 -9.50
CA VAL A 107 -11.25 2.63 -10.25
C VAL A 107 -10.49 2.67 -11.58
N PHE A 108 -9.20 2.28 -11.59
CA PHE A 108 -8.39 2.19 -12.81
C PHE A 108 -8.97 1.18 -13.81
N LEU A 109 -9.34 -0.01 -13.36
CA LEU A 109 -10.01 -1.01 -14.18
C LEU A 109 -11.34 -0.48 -14.74
N GLY A 110 -12.10 0.27 -13.94
CA GLY A 110 -13.33 0.93 -14.37
C GLY A 110 -13.10 1.94 -15.50
N ASP A 111 -12.08 2.79 -15.36
CA ASP A 111 -11.70 3.77 -16.38
C ASP A 111 -11.21 3.11 -17.67
N VAL A 112 -10.38 2.07 -17.56
CA VAL A 112 -9.92 1.29 -18.73
C VAL A 112 -11.10 0.61 -19.41
N GLY A 113 -12.00 0.00 -18.66
CA GLY A 113 -13.21 -0.62 -19.20
C GLY A 113 -14.06 0.38 -19.96
N ARG A 114 -14.36 1.54 -19.35
CA ARG A 114 -15.13 2.62 -19.98
C ARG A 114 -14.49 3.10 -21.29
N TYR A 115 -13.17 3.28 -21.29
CA TYR A 115 -12.43 3.67 -22.49
C TYR A 115 -12.55 2.63 -23.60
N LEU A 116 -12.33 1.35 -23.29
CA LEU A 116 -12.43 0.24 -24.26
C LEU A 116 -13.85 0.07 -24.82
N PHE A 117 -14.90 0.30 -24.02
CA PHE A 117 -16.28 0.28 -24.50
C PHE A 117 -16.66 1.48 -25.37
N ALA A 118 -16.05 2.65 -25.15
CA ALA A 118 -16.34 3.86 -25.91
C ALA A 118 -15.55 3.96 -27.23
N THR A 119 -14.48 3.18 -27.39
CA THR A 119 -13.58 3.22 -28.55
C THR A 119 -13.66 1.97 -29.44
N ARG A 120 -14.56 1.04 -29.11
CA ARG A 120 -14.99 -0.07 -29.96
C ARG A 120 -16.29 0.29 -30.65
#